data_AF-A0A8H7XM35-F1
#
_entry.id   AF-A0A8H7XM35-F1
#
_cell.length_a   1.000
_cell.length_b   1.000
_cell.length_c   1.000
_cell.angle_alpha   90.00
_cell.angle_beta   90.00
_cell.angle_gamma   90.00
#
_symmetry.space_group_name_H-M   'P 1'
#
loop_
_entity.id
_entity.type
_entity.pdbx_description
1 polymer ?
#
loop_
_entity_poly.entity_id
_entity_poly.type
_entity_poly.pdbx_seq_one_letter_code
_entity_poly.pdbx_strand_id
1 'polypeptide(L)'
;MVFVYDGPGRPALKRGRRVQNSPPFWTAPSMDIVQAFGYYVHQAPGEAEAELAMLNQHGLLDAVITSDSDVFVFGATTVYRTIPAKTRRFEDEIAVYTAENISNVIGLTKKGLILVALLCGGDYDAVGLDGCGPATALGLAKCGYGESLIQIVQTFHGERLTAAIAQWRLDLQKELFSNSSGHLRGKERSLAKSIPDSFPSLDTLSLYLEPVVSAGASSHLAPVYDFRHREPSLNRLVMVSSTHLGWNTEEIIKDKFKRNVWEGVFLQMLYSKFILYDHTQQILATPNIQARLFNRKIANRAGRMAPNTSRYQARLLVSAQNFIALMNPSFQSSTNSDTFRAWVHIDALPERLLQELSGDTKTTQKADKSRVMFVEGSSGDSSQQAAAFPEPTKHHRGGILEALDHMMVDLEHIKLLQDINQ
;
A
#
# COMPACT_ATOMS: atom_id res chain seq x y z
N MET A 1 10.07 -4.22 -6.38
CA MET A 1 8.91 -4.54 -5.52
C MET A 1 9.27 -5.74 -4.65
N VAL A 2 8.84 -5.73 -3.39
CA VAL A 2 9.11 -6.76 -2.39
C VAL A 2 7.76 -7.24 -1.85
N PHE A 3 7.56 -8.54 -1.82
CA PHE A 3 6.40 -9.19 -1.22
C PHE A 3 6.82 -9.78 0.11
N VAL A 4 6.15 -9.35 1.19
CA VAL A 4 6.44 -9.81 2.55
C VAL A 4 5.35 -10.76 3.00
N TYR A 5 5.75 -11.91 3.54
CA TYR A 5 4.86 -12.97 4.01
C TYR A 5 4.98 -13.14 5.53
N ASP A 6 3.88 -13.55 6.18
CA ASP A 6 3.85 -13.81 7.63
C ASP A 6 4.72 -14.99 8.04
N GLY A 7 5.52 -14.78 9.08
CA GLY A 7 6.41 -15.75 9.69
C GLY A 7 5.82 -16.58 10.81
N PRO A 8 6.64 -17.50 11.36
CA PRO A 8 6.25 -18.36 12.47
C PRO A 8 6.09 -17.62 13.81
N GLY A 9 6.71 -16.45 13.97
CA GLY A 9 6.69 -15.65 15.21
C GLY A 9 5.44 -14.80 15.40
N ARG A 10 4.40 -14.99 14.58
CA ARG A 10 3.10 -14.31 14.75
C ARG A 10 2.44 -14.70 16.08
N PRO A 11 1.68 -13.80 16.72
CA PRO A 11 0.98 -14.11 17.96
C PRO A 11 0.05 -15.31 17.82
N ALA A 12 0.05 -16.19 18.83
CA ALA A 12 -0.72 -17.44 18.80
C ALA A 12 -2.25 -17.22 18.85
N LEU A 13 -2.68 -16.05 19.31
CA LEU A 13 -4.07 -15.62 19.43
C LEU A 13 -4.25 -14.28 18.71
N LYS A 14 -5.25 -14.20 17.85
CA LYS A 14 -5.73 -12.96 17.23
C LYS A 14 -7.24 -12.92 17.26
N ARG A 15 -7.83 -11.80 17.67
CA ARG A 15 -9.28 -11.56 17.77
C ARG A 15 -10.05 -12.70 18.47
N GLY A 16 -9.47 -13.23 19.57
CA GLY A 16 -10.04 -14.35 20.32
C GLY A 16 -10.01 -15.72 19.62
N ARG A 17 -9.31 -15.84 18.49
CA ARG A 17 -9.13 -17.09 17.75
C ARG A 17 -7.66 -17.51 17.74
N ARG A 18 -7.42 -18.81 17.83
CA ARG A 18 -6.07 -19.36 17.69
C ARG A 18 -5.62 -19.21 16.23
N VAL A 19 -4.44 -18.63 16.04
CA VAL A 19 -3.85 -18.47 14.70
C VAL A 19 -3.38 -19.84 14.21
N GLN A 20 -3.78 -20.20 13.00
CA GLN A 20 -3.32 -21.44 12.38
C GLN A 20 -1.88 -21.24 11.91
N ASN A 21 -0.92 -21.91 12.57
CA ASN A 21 0.51 -21.73 12.30
C ASN A 21 0.99 -22.25 10.94
N SER A 22 0.24 -23.14 10.28
CA SER A 22 0.58 -23.61 8.93
C SER A 22 0.31 -22.50 7.90
N PRO A 23 1.27 -22.24 6.98
CA PRO A 23 1.01 -21.33 5.88
C PRO A 23 -0.11 -21.89 4.98
N PRO A 24 -0.97 -21.02 4.41
CA PRO A 24 -1.96 -21.45 3.42
C PRO A 24 -1.31 -22.20 2.25
N PHE A 25 -2.04 -23.15 1.64
CA PHE A 25 -1.53 -23.97 0.54
C PHE A 25 -1.01 -23.17 -0.66
N TRP A 26 -1.52 -21.95 -0.86
CA TRP A 26 -1.15 -21.06 -1.95
C TRP A 26 0.14 -20.27 -1.69
N THR A 27 0.67 -20.29 -0.46
CA THR A 27 1.83 -19.48 -0.06
C THR A 27 3.04 -19.78 -0.94
N ALA A 28 3.49 -21.03 -0.98
CA ALA A 28 4.63 -21.43 -1.79
C ALA A 28 4.41 -21.20 -3.30
N PRO A 29 3.28 -21.62 -3.92
CA PRO A 29 2.97 -21.27 -5.31
C PRO A 29 3.01 -19.77 -5.59
N SER A 30 2.51 -18.94 -4.68
CA SER A 30 2.53 -17.49 -4.86
C SER A 30 3.96 -16.92 -4.82
N MET A 31 4.81 -17.41 -3.92
CA MET A 31 6.21 -17.02 -3.84
C MET A 31 6.97 -17.39 -5.12
N ASP A 32 6.72 -18.59 -5.65
CA ASP A 32 7.33 -19.04 -6.91
C ASP A 32 6.94 -18.14 -8.09
N ILE A 33 5.66 -17.76 -8.19
CA ILE A 33 5.18 -16.82 -9.21
C ILE A 33 5.84 -15.44 -9.02
N VAL A 34 5.86 -14.90 -7.81
CA VAL A 34 6.48 -13.59 -7.48
C VAL A 34 7.95 -13.57 -7.91
N GLN A 35 8.71 -14.61 -7.55
CA GLN A 35 10.12 -14.72 -7.93
C GLN A 35 10.32 -14.91 -9.44
N ALA A 36 9.42 -15.64 -10.11
CA ALA A 36 9.46 -15.80 -11.57
C ALA A 36 9.26 -14.46 -12.31
N PHE A 37 8.48 -13.52 -11.74
CA PHE A 37 8.37 -12.15 -12.24
C PHE A 37 9.58 -11.25 -11.92
N GLY A 38 10.60 -11.77 -11.24
CA GLY A 38 11.77 -10.99 -10.84
C GLY A 38 11.55 -10.11 -9.60
N TYR A 39 10.46 -10.31 -8.87
CA TYR A 39 10.22 -9.61 -7.61
C TYR A 39 10.86 -10.35 -6.43
N TYR A 40 11.04 -9.62 -5.33
CA TYR A 40 11.59 -10.20 -4.10
C TYR A 40 10.48 -10.81 -3.26
N VAL A 41 10.79 -11.95 -2.67
CA VAL A 41 10.01 -12.55 -1.59
C VAL A 41 10.84 -12.39 -0.32
N HIS A 42 10.20 -11.84 0.72
CA HIS A 42 10.75 -11.74 2.06
C HIS A 42 9.81 -12.43 3.04
N GLN A 43 10.38 -13.19 3.95
CA GLN A 43 9.63 -13.89 4.98
C GLN A 43 9.84 -13.12 6.28
N ALA A 44 8.79 -12.48 6.80
CA ALA A 44 8.86 -11.79 8.08
C ALA A 44 9.18 -12.78 9.21
N PRO A 45 9.84 -12.36 10.30
CA PRO A 45 9.98 -13.19 11.49
C PRO A 45 8.63 -13.42 12.21
N GLY A 46 7.81 -12.38 12.30
CA GLY A 46 6.45 -12.39 12.85
C GLY A 46 5.42 -11.98 11.81
N GLU A 47 4.78 -10.84 11.99
CA GLU A 47 3.72 -10.36 11.09
C GLU A 47 4.29 -9.52 9.93
N ALA A 48 3.76 -9.74 8.73
CA ALA A 48 4.21 -9.06 7.53
C ALA A 48 4.03 -7.53 7.62
N GLU A 49 2.95 -7.06 8.24
CA GLU A 49 2.66 -5.63 8.38
C GLU A 49 3.65 -4.91 9.30
N ALA A 50 4.03 -5.55 10.41
CA ALA A 50 5.03 -5.02 11.31
C ALA A 50 6.41 -4.95 10.63
N GLU A 51 6.76 -5.99 9.88
CA GLU A 51 8.00 -6.02 9.10
C GLU A 51 8.00 -4.95 8.00
N LEU A 52 6.90 -4.80 7.25
CA LEU A 52 6.74 -3.77 6.23
C LEU A 52 6.86 -2.36 6.82
N ALA A 53 6.18 -2.10 7.95
CA ALA A 53 6.27 -0.82 8.65
C ALA A 53 7.70 -0.52 9.10
N MET A 54 8.40 -1.51 9.66
CA MET A 54 9.80 -1.38 10.05
C MET A 54 10.71 -1.08 8.85
N LEU A 55 10.60 -1.83 7.76
CA LEU A 55 11.41 -1.60 6.56
C LEU A 55 11.16 -0.22 5.95
N ASN A 56 9.90 0.25 5.97
CA ASN A 56 9.54 1.59 5.51
C ASN A 56 10.08 2.70 6.42
N GLN A 57 10.01 2.54 7.76
CA GLN A 57 10.61 3.48 8.72
C GLN A 57 12.12 3.63 8.56
N HIS A 58 12.82 2.55 8.21
CA HIS A 58 14.27 2.56 8.01
C HIS A 58 14.69 3.01 6.59
N GLY A 59 13.74 3.41 5.74
CA GLY A 59 14.01 3.86 4.37
C GLY A 59 14.46 2.74 3.42
N LEU A 60 14.22 1.47 3.76
CA LEU A 60 14.49 0.33 2.89
C LEU A 60 13.37 0.11 1.86
N LEU A 61 12.17 0.63 2.16
CA LEU A 61 11.02 0.70 1.27
C LEU A 61 10.50 2.13 1.23
N ASP A 62 10.23 2.66 0.04
CA ASP A 62 9.66 4.01 -0.11
C ASP A 62 8.19 4.08 0.36
N ALA A 63 7.43 3.01 0.14
CA ALA A 63 6.01 2.92 0.52
C ALA A 63 5.58 1.46 0.73
N VAL A 64 4.51 1.28 1.52
CA VAL A 64 3.83 -0.01 1.73
C VAL A 64 2.52 -0.05 0.96
N ILE A 65 2.29 -1.10 0.17
CA ILE A 65 1.00 -1.33 -0.48
C ILE A 65 0.22 -2.37 0.33
N THR A 66 -0.89 -1.97 0.95
CA THR A 66 -1.75 -2.87 1.73
C THR A 66 -3.17 -2.33 1.81
N SER A 67 -4.16 -3.21 1.96
CA SER A 67 -5.54 -2.81 2.30
C SER A 67 -5.77 -2.68 3.80
N ASP A 68 -4.82 -3.15 4.62
CA ASP A 68 -4.91 -3.28 6.07
C ASP A 68 -4.36 -2.04 6.78
N SER A 69 -4.91 -1.69 7.95
CA SER A 69 -4.54 -0.49 8.71
C SER A 69 -3.48 -0.73 9.76
N ASP A 70 -3.26 -1.98 10.17
CA ASP A 70 -2.41 -2.27 11.33
C ASP A 70 -0.97 -1.83 11.07
N VAL A 71 -0.58 -1.77 9.80
CA VAL A 71 0.66 -1.13 9.33
C VAL A 71 0.88 0.30 9.89
N PHE A 72 -0.18 1.10 10.10
CA PHE A 72 -0.05 2.45 10.68
C PHE A 72 0.27 2.40 12.18
N VAL A 73 -0.25 1.41 12.90
CA VAL A 73 0.01 1.21 14.32
C VAL A 73 1.44 0.74 14.55
N PHE A 74 1.98 -0.08 13.64
CA PHE A 74 3.41 -0.42 13.63
C PHE A 74 4.29 0.75 13.16
N GLY A 75 3.68 1.71 12.46
CA GLY A 75 4.22 3.04 12.18
C GLY A 75 4.78 3.21 10.77
N ALA A 76 4.22 2.56 9.76
CA ALA A 76 4.55 2.89 8.37
C ALA A 76 4.39 4.40 8.11
N THR A 77 5.32 4.94 7.35
CA THR A 77 5.41 6.38 7.06
C THR A 77 4.69 6.75 5.78
N THR A 78 4.66 5.85 4.78
CA THR A 78 3.93 6.04 3.52
C THR A 78 3.19 4.77 3.14
N VAL A 79 1.87 4.85 3.01
CA VAL A 79 1.00 3.70 2.72
C VAL A 79 0.12 4.01 1.51
N TYR A 80 0.14 3.10 0.55
CA TYR A 80 -0.72 3.08 -0.62
C TYR A 80 -1.81 2.05 -0.42
N ARG A 81 -3.04 2.52 -0.16
CA ARG A 81 -4.19 1.66 0.12
C ARG A 81 -5.01 1.42 -1.14
N THR A 82 -5.20 0.15 -1.47
CA THR A 82 -6.01 -0.27 -2.60
C THR A 82 -7.49 0.02 -2.34
N ILE A 83 -8.14 0.71 -3.28
CA ILE A 83 -9.56 1.01 -3.19
C ILE A 83 -10.35 -0.15 -3.82
N PRO A 84 -11.34 -0.73 -3.11
CA PRO A 84 -12.15 -1.81 -3.65
C PRO A 84 -12.77 -1.43 -5.00
N ALA A 85 -12.73 -2.35 -5.97
CA ALA A 85 -13.19 -2.09 -7.34
C ALA A 85 -14.63 -1.55 -7.43
N LYS A 86 -15.50 -1.90 -6.47
CA LYS A 86 -16.89 -1.43 -6.40
C LYS A 86 -17.02 0.06 -6.03
N THR A 87 -16.09 0.59 -5.25
CA THR A 87 -16.10 1.99 -4.77
C THR A 87 -15.11 2.88 -5.52
N ARG A 88 -14.20 2.27 -6.28
CA ARG A 88 -13.17 2.96 -7.04
C ARG A 88 -13.77 3.72 -8.23
N ARG A 89 -13.35 4.97 -8.41
CA ARG A 89 -13.80 5.85 -9.51
C ARG A 89 -13.01 5.62 -10.79
N PHE A 90 -11.71 5.33 -10.67
CA PHE A 90 -10.79 5.12 -11.78
C PHE A 90 -10.04 3.78 -11.66
N GLU A 91 -9.69 3.14 -12.77
CA GLU A 91 -8.98 1.85 -12.76
C GLU A 91 -7.55 1.91 -12.18
N ASP A 92 -7.01 3.10 -11.97
CA ASP A 92 -5.69 3.38 -11.44
C ASP A 92 -5.71 4.16 -10.10
N GLU A 93 -6.90 4.43 -9.53
CA GLU A 93 -7.04 5.14 -8.26
C GLU A 93 -6.47 4.35 -7.06
N ILE A 94 -5.66 5.01 -6.23
CA ILE A 94 -5.13 4.46 -4.98
C ILE A 94 -5.18 5.56 -3.92
N ALA A 95 -5.48 5.21 -2.68
CA ALA A 95 -5.48 6.17 -1.59
C ALA A 95 -4.09 6.23 -0.94
N VAL A 96 -3.53 7.44 -0.79
CA VAL A 96 -2.18 7.64 -0.26
C VAL A 96 -2.27 8.27 1.12
N TYR A 97 -1.61 7.63 2.08
CA TYR A 97 -1.55 8.07 3.46
C TYR A 97 -0.09 8.25 3.85
N THR A 98 0.24 9.41 4.42
CA THR A 98 1.56 9.65 4.99
C THR A 98 1.42 9.89 6.49
N ALA A 99 2.39 9.44 7.28
CA ALA A 99 2.42 9.70 8.71
C ALA A 99 2.40 11.20 9.02
N GLU A 100 3.03 12.02 8.16
CA GLU A 100 2.96 13.47 8.21
C GLU A 100 1.53 13.99 8.04
N ASN A 101 0.80 13.58 7.00
CA ASN A 101 -0.58 14.01 6.79
C ASN A 101 -1.50 13.50 7.90
N ILE A 102 -1.31 12.28 8.39
CA ILE A 102 -2.05 11.76 9.54
C ILE A 102 -1.81 12.67 10.75
N SER A 103 -0.55 12.98 11.07
CA SER A 103 -0.23 13.85 12.19
C SER A 103 -0.80 15.26 12.02
N ASN A 104 -0.69 15.85 10.83
CA ASN A 104 -1.14 17.22 10.56
C ASN A 104 -2.67 17.35 10.55
N VAL A 105 -3.39 16.33 10.06
CA VAL A 105 -4.83 16.41 9.83
C VAL A 105 -5.64 15.84 11.00
N ILE A 106 -5.28 14.65 11.53
CA ILE A 106 -5.96 14.07 12.70
C ILE A 106 -5.26 14.35 14.03
N GLY A 107 -4.05 14.92 14.02
CA GLY A 107 -3.32 15.23 15.26
C GLY A 107 -2.77 13.99 15.98
N LEU A 108 -2.67 12.84 15.30
CA LEU A 108 -2.22 11.60 15.91
C LEU A 108 -0.82 11.19 15.46
N THR A 109 -0.04 10.74 16.43
CA THR A 109 1.23 10.04 16.20
C THR A 109 1.02 8.52 16.24
N LYS A 110 2.07 7.73 15.96
CA LYS A 110 2.08 6.27 16.22
C LYS A 110 1.58 5.94 17.63
N LYS A 111 1.98 6.74 18.63
CA LYS A 111 1.63 6.53 20.04
C LYS A 111 0.12 6.71 20.27
N GLY A 112 -0.46 7.75 19.66
CA GLY A 112 -1.90 7.96 19.64
C GLY A 112 -2.67 6.82 18.95
N LEU A 113 -2.16 6.34 17.81
CA LEU A 113 -2.78 5.21 17.08
C LEU A 113 -2.75 3.91 17.89
N ILE A 114 -1.66 3.62 18.62
CA ILE A 114 -1.60 2.48 19.55
C ILE A 114 -2.65 2.63 20.66
N LEU A 115 -2.85 3.82 21.22
CA LEU A 115 -3.90 4.03 22.21
C LEU A 115 -5.29 3.77 21.61
N VAL A 116 -5.56 4.22 20.38
CA VAL A 116 -6.82 3.93 19.69
C VAL A 116 -7.02 2.41 19.55
N ALA A 117 -5.97 1.66 19.18
CA ALA A 117 -6.01 0.21 19.11
C ALA A 117 -6.36 -0.46 20.45
N LEU A 118 -5.78 0.03 21.54
CA LEU A 118 -6.06 -0.48 22.90
C LEU A 118 -7.48 -0.15 23.37
N LEU A 119 -8.02 1.00 22.95
CA LEU A 119 -9.33 1.47 23.40
C LEU A 119 -10.48 0.86 22.58
N CYS A 120 -10.37 0.83 21.26
CA CYS A 120 -11.44 0.33 20.37
C CYS A 120 -11.33 -1.16 20.06
N GLY A 121 -10.21 -1.77 20.42
CA GLY A 121 -9.84 -3.09 19.98
C GLY A 121 -9.13 -3.08 18.62
N GLY A 122 -8.35 -4.14 18.42
CA GLY A 122 -7.58 -4.43 17.23
C GLY A 122 -7.32 -5.93 17.09
N ASP A 123 -6.24 -6.29 16.41
CA ASP A 123 -5.94 -7.69 16.11
C ASP A 123 -5.61 -8.55 17.33
N TYR A 124 -5.00 -7.94 18.34
CA TYR A 124 -4.57 -8.64 19.55
C TYR A 124 -5.62 -8.68 20.65
N ASP A 125 -6.52 -7.69 20.67
CA ASP A 125 -7.64 -7.59 21.60
C ASP A 125 -8.85 -7.06 20.83
N ALA A 126 -9.81 -7.92 20.51
CA ALA A 126 -10.96 -7.52 19.68
C ALA A 126 -11.96 -6.61 20.41
N VAL A 127 -11.92 -6.57 21.74
CA VAL A 127 -12.87 -5.77 22.54
C VAL A 127 -12.26 -4.42 22.88
N GLY A 128 -10.98 -4.41 23.26
CA GLY A 128 -10.36 -3.22 23.83
C GLY A 128 -11.05 -2.81 25.13
N LEU A 129 -11.29 -1.51 25.31
CA LEU A 129 -12.05 -0.99 26.43
C LEU A 129 -13.55 -1.02 26.11
N ASP A 130 -14.28 -1.92 26.77
CA ASP A 130 -15.72 -2.08 26.56
C ASP A 130 -16.49 -0.75 26.72
N GLY A 131 -17.34 -0.44 25.74
CA GLY A 131 -18.06 0.83 25.64
C GLY A 131 -17.26 2.02 25.09
N CYS A 132 -15.97 1.86 24.75
CA CYS A 132 -15.16 2.92 24.16
C CYS A 132 -15.22 2.89 22.62
N GLY A 133 -15.99 3.82 22.03
CA GLY A 133 -16.08 3.96 20.58
C GLY A 133 -14.93 4.77 19.95
N PRO A 134 -14.76 4.70 18.61
CA PRO A 134 -13.71 5.40 17.87
C PRO A 134 -13.58 6.89 18.14
N ALA A 135 -14.71 7.61 18.25
CA ALA A 135 -14.70 9.05 18.50
C ALA A 135 -14.11 9.41 19.87
N THR A 136 -14.44 8.61 20.90
CA THR A 136 -13.91 8.79 22.26
C THR A 136 -12.44 8.42 22.30
N ALA A 137 -12.04 7.33 21.64
CA ALA A 137 -10.65 6.92 21.56
C ALA A 137 -9.77 7.95 20.84
N LEU A 138 -10.26 8.54 19.74
CA LEU A 138 -9.59 9.65 19.08
C LEU A 138 -9.42 10.86 20.01
N GLY A 139 -10.48 11.25 20.72
CA GLY A 139 -10.41 12.39 21.62
C GLY A 139 -9.39 12.16 22.74
N LEU A 140 -9.37 10.96 23.33
CA LEU A 140 -8.35 10.58 24.32
C LEU A 140 -6.93 10.56 23.73
N ALA A 141 -6.76 10.06 22.50
CA ALA A 141 -5.47 10.10 21.83
C ALA A 141 -4.99 11.54 21.57
N LYS A 142 -5.89 12.45 21.19
CA LYS A 142 -5.60 13.89 21.05
C LYS A 142 -5.23 14.57 22.36
N CYS A 143 -5.75 14.08 23.50
CA CYS A 143 -5.32 14.56 24.82
C CYS A 143 -3.89 14.14 25.20
N GLY A 144 -3.19 13.36 24.37
CA GLY A 144 -1.82 12.93 24.63
C GLY A 144 -1.68 11.70 25.53
N TYR A 145 -2.78 10.98 25.80
CA TYR A 145 -2.73 9.81 26.68
C TYR A 145 -1.92 8.65 26.08
N GLY A 146 -1.77 8.58 24.76
CA GLY A 146 -0.94 7.57 24.10
C GLY A 146 0.55 7.85 24.31
N GLU A 147 0.93 9.12 24.18
CA GLU A 147 2.27 9.62 24.44
C GLU A 147 2.67 9.38 25.89
N SER A 148 1.82 9.76 26.84
CA SER A 148 2.10 9.59 28.27
C SER A 148 2.16 8.12 28.68
N LEU A 149 1.27 7.26 28.15
CA LEU A 149 1.28 5.83 28.45
C LEU A 149 2.60 5.19 27.98
N ILE A 150 3.00 5.48 26.75
CA ILE A 150 4.24 4.94 26.18
C ILE A 150 5.47 5.47 26.93
N GLN A 151 5.46 6.75 27.32
CA GLN A 151 6.51 7.30 28.17
C GLN A 151 6.60 6.58 29.53
N ILE A 152 5.46 6.30 30.17
CA ILE A 152 5.41 5.59 31.45
C ILE A 152 6.03 4.20 31.34
N VAL A 153 5.65 3.39 30.34
CA VAL A 153 6.16 2.02 30.20
C VAL A 153 7.63 1.97 29.80
N GLN A 154 8.13 3.02 29.14
CA GLN A 154 9.56 3.16 28.80
C GLN A 154 10.42 3.65 29.97
N THR A 155 9.82 4.34 30.95
CA THR A 155 10.56 4.99 32.06
C THR A 155 10.52 4.18 33.35
N PHE A 156 9.38 3.55 33.65
CA PHE A 156 9.14 2.88 34.92
C PHE A 156 9.07 1.36 34.76
N HIS A 157 9.50 0.65 35.80
CA HIS A 157 9.46 -0.81 35.88
C HIS A 157 8.98 -1.26 37.27
N GLY A 158 8.55 -2.52 37.38
CA GLY A 158 8.10 -3.12 38.65
C GLY A 158 6.95 -2.37 39.31
N GLU A 159 6.96 -2.26 40.64
CA GLU A 159 5.88 -1.59 41.41
C GLU A 159 5.65 -0.13 41.00
N ARG A 160 6.71 0.58 40.60
CA ARG A 160 6.60 1.97 40.13
C ARG A 160 5.80 2.07 38.84
N LEU A 161 5.95 1.09 37.95
CA LEU A 161 5.16 1.00 36.72
C LEU A 161 3.68 0.78 37.04
N THR A 162 3.38 -0.14 37.95
CA THR A 162 2.00 -0.41 38.39
C THR A 162 1.35 0.85 38.97
N ALA A 163 2.06 1.57 39.84
CA ALA A 163 1.57 2.83 40.41
C ALA A 163 1.38 3.92 39.36
N ALA A 164 2.32 4.08 38.42
CA ALA A 164 2.23 5.07 37.34
C ALA A 164 1.06 4.79 36.38
N ILE A 165 0.80 3.52 36.04
CA ILE A 165 -0.35 3.11 35.22
C ILE A 165 -1.66 3.34 35.96
N ALA A 166 -1.71 3.03 37.27
CA ALA A 166 -2.89 3.31 38.09
C ALA A 166 -3.20 4.82 38.09
N GLN A 167 -2.18 5.67 38.24
CA GLN A 167 -2.33 7.11 38.18
C GLN A 167 -2.77 7.59 36.79
N TRP A 168 -2.14 7.12 35.72
CA TRP A 168 -2.51 7.43 34.34
C TRP A 168 -3.98 7.10 34.06
N ARG A 169 -4.46 5.95 34.54
CA ARG A 169 -5.85 5.53 34.40
C ARG A 169 -6.81 6.45 35.15
N LEU A 170 -6.47 6.86 36.38
CA LEU A 170 -7.26 7.83 37.13
C LEU A 170 -7.37 9.15 36.35
N ASP A 171 -6.28 9.60 35.72
CA ASP A 171 -6.29 10.83 34.94
C ASP A 171 -7.13 10.69 33.66
N LEU A 172 -7.07 9.54 32.99
CA LEU A 172 -7.95 9.21 31.86
C LEU A 172 -9.43 9.17 32.29
N GLN A 173 -9.76 8.60 33.44
CA GLN A 173 -11.13 8.60 34.00
C GLN A 173 -11.61 10.02 34.31
N LYS A 174 -10.75 10.89 34.86
CA LYS A 174 -11.09 12.30 35.11
C LYS A 174 -11.39 13.05 33.81
N GLU A 175 -10.61 12.82 32.76
CA GLU A 175 -10.88 13.44 31.47
C GLU A 175 -12.20 12.95 30.87
N LEU A 176 -12.49 11.64 30.90
CA LEU A 176 -13.79 11.13 30.47
C LEU A 176 -14.96 11.72 31.26
N PHE A 177 -14.78 11.97 32.56
CA PHE A 177 -15.83 12.52 33.42
C PHE A 177 -16.07 14.03 33.17
N SER A 178 -14.99 14.79 32.95
CA SER A 178 -15.01 16.25 32.90
C SER A 178 -14.97 16.83 31.49
N ASN A 179 -14.38 16.12 30.54
CA ASN A 179 -13.96 16.60 29.21
C ASN A 179 -13.17 17.92 29.32
N SER A 180 -12.22 17.99 30.25
CA SER A 180 -11.52 19.22 30.59
C SER A 180 -10.63 19.73 29.46
N SER A 181 -10.13 18.80 28.63
CA SER A 181 -9.30 19.12 27.46
C SER A 181 -10.13 19.48 26.23
N GLY A 182 -11.44 19.19 26.24
CA GLY A 182 -12.38 19.57 25.17
C GLY A 182 -12.27 18.75 23.89
N HIS A 183 -11.52 17.65 23.88
CA HIS A 183 -11.33 16.80 22.70
C HIS A 183 -12.40 15.71 22.54
N LEU A 184 -13.19 15.41 23.58
CA LEU A 184 -14.29 14.45 23.50
C LEU A 184 -15.57 15.12 22.97
N ARG A 185 -16.42 14.36 22.28
CA ARG A 185 -17.75 14.84 21.81
C ARG A 185 -18.68 15.21 22.98
N GLY A 186 -18.47 14.59 24.14
CA GLY A 186 -19.25 14.80 25.35
C GLY A 186 -18.59 14.16 26.57
N LYS A 187 -19.23 14.28 27.74
CA LYS A 187 -18.76 13.67 28.98
C LYS A 187 -19.18 12.20 29.02
N GLU A 188 -18.22 11.29 29.03
CA GLU A 188 -18.41 9.83 28.97
C GLU A 188 -18.40 9.22 30.38
N ARG A 189 -19.30 9.66 31.26
CA ARG A 189 -19.30 9.31 32.69
C ARG A 189 -19.53 7.83 32.98
N SER A 190 -20.27 7.15 32.10
CA SER A 190 -20.49 5.70 32.24
C SER A 190 -19.20 4.94 31.96
N LEU A 191 -18.52 5.28 30.86
CA LEU A 191 -17.22 4.70 30.48
C LEU A 191 -16.15 4.97 31.53
N ALA A 192 -16.09 6.20 32.07
CA ALA A 192 -15.16 6.54 33.15
C ALA A 192 -15.28 5.62 34.38
N LYS A 193 -16.50 5.12 34.67
CA LYS A 193 -16.76 4.22 35.82
C LYS A 193 -16.53 2.75 35.48
N SER A 194 -16.56 2.37 34.21
CA SER A 194 -16.46 0.98 33.78
C SER A 194 -15.03 0.56 33.41
N ILE A 195 -14.04 1.46 33.48
CA ILE A 195 -12.64 1.11 33.19
C ILE A 195 -12.14 0.11 34.25
N PRO A 196 -11.82 -1.14 33.86
CA PRO A 196 -11.39 -2.18 34.81
C PRO A 196 -9.96 -1.92 35.27
N ASP A 197 -9.57 -2.41 36.45
CA ASP A 197 -8.21 -2.33 37.03
C ASP A 197 -7.13 -3.08 36.23
N SER A 198 -7.52 -3.91 35.27
CA SER A 198 -6.62 -4.56 34.30
C SER A 198 -6.24 -3.69 33.08
N PHE A 199 -6.94 -2.57 32.81
CA PHE A 199 -6.68 -1.73 31.63
C PHE A 199 -5.56 -0.66 31.83
N PRO A 200 -4.59 -0.49 30.93
CA PRO A 200 -4.44 -1.17 29.66
C PRO A 200 -3.72 -2.52 29.81
N SER A 201 -4.01 -3.45 28.91
CA SER A 201 -3.26 -4.69 28.79
C SER A 201 -1.82 -4.37 28.33
N LEU A 202 -0.86 -4.55 29.23
CA LEU A 202 0.57 -4.36 28.91
C LEU A 202 1.10 -5.41 27.94
N ASP A 203 0.53 -6.61 27.95
CA ASP A 203 0.85 -7.66 26.99
C ASP A 203 0.38 -7.28 25.59
N THR A 204 -0.80 -6.69 25.46
CA THR A 204 -1.30 -6.17 24.17
C THR A 204 -0.46 -4.99 23.69
N LEU A 205 -0.09 -4.09 24.61
CA LEU A 205 0.75 -2.93 24.30
C LEU A 205 2.15 -3.35 23.83
N SER A 206 2.76 -4.37 24.45
CA SER A 206 4.10 -4.84 24.06
C SER A 206 4.12 -5.41 22.64
N LEU A 207 3.05 -6.07 22.19
CA LEU A 207 2.94 -6.57 20.81
C LEU A 207 3.01 -5.44 19.76
N TYR A 208 2.50 -4.24 20.07
CA TYR A 208 2.60 -3.09 19.17
C TYR A 208 3.93 -2.32 19.30
N LEU A 209 4.50 -2.26 20.50
CA LEU A 209 5.74 -1.52 20.77
C LEU A 209 6.99 -2.28 20.31
N GLU A 210 7.00 -3.59 20.52
CA GLU A 210 8.13 -4.48 20.28
C GLU A 210 7.70 -5.67 19.40
N PRO A 211 7.20 -5.41 18.18
CA PRO A 211 6.78 -6.50 17.30
C PRO A 211 7.98 -7.34 16.86
N VAL A 212 7.72 -8.62 16.58
CA VAL A 212 8.74 -9.56 16.11
C VAL A 212 9.12 -9.24 14.64
N VAL A 213 10.19 -8.46 14.46
CA VAL A 213 10.70 -7.97 13.17
C VAL A 213 12.21 -8.23 13.00
N SER A 214 12.72 -8.16 11.78
CA SER A 214 14.12 -8.49 11.46
C SER A 214 15.15 -7.54 12.11
N ALA A 215 14.77 -6.29 12.40
CA ALA A 215 15.66 -5.25 12.94
C ALA A 215 16.08 -5.45 14.40
N GLY A 216 15.38 -6.28 15.18
CA GLY A 216 15.80 -6.65 16.53
C GLY A 216 17.10 -7.47 16.57
N ALA A 217 17.60 -7.94 15.41
CA ALA A 217 18.72 -8.87 15.32
C ALA A 217 20.04 -8.30 14.78
N SER A 218 20.08 -7.10 14.17
CA SER A 218 21.36 -6.53 13.69
C SER A 218 21.27 -5.03 13.35
N SER A 219 22.24 -4.26 13.84
CA SER A 219 22.42 -2.82 13.62
C SER A 219 22.86 -2.42 12.20
N HIS A 220 22.89 -3.36 11.24
CA HIS A 220 23.31 -3.12 9.86
C HIS A 220 22.34 -3.79 8.86
N LEU A 221 21.17 -3.18 8.64
CA LEU A 221 20.15 -3.71 7.72
C LEU A 221 20.46 -3.44 6.24
N ALA A 222 21.17 -2.36 5.92
CA ALA A 222 21.45 -1.96 4.54
C ALA A 222 22.22 -3.01 3.68
N PRO A 223 23.26 -3.72 4.17
CA PRO A 223 23.91 -4.77 3.38
C PRO A 223 23.06 -6.06 3.24
N VAL A 224 21.99 -6.22 4.04
CA VAL A 224 21.12 -7.41 4.01
C VAL A 224 20.01 -7.26 2.97
N TYR A 225 19.55 -6.03 2.70
CA TYR A 225 18.42 -5.76 1.82
C TYR A 225 18.82 -4.92 0.59
N ASP A 226 19.17 -5.61 -0.50
CA ASP A 226 19.50 -5.00 -1.80
C ASP A 226 18.41 -5.30 -2.84
N PHE A 227 17.30 -4.55 -2.75
CA PHE A 227 16.11 -4.70 -3.59
C PHE A 227 16.27 -4.03 -4.97
N ARG A 228 17.20 -4.52 -5.79
CA ARG A 228 17.43 -4.04 -7.16
C ARG A 228 16.37 -4.51 -8.14
N HIS A 229 16.15 -3.72 -9.20
CA HIS A 229 15.36 -4.17 -10.34
C HIS A 229 15.92 -5.50 -10.91
N ARG A 230 15.06 -6.49 -11.08
CA ARG A 230 15.37 -7.74 -11.79
C ARG A 230 14.31 -7.96 -12.86
N GLU A 231 14.74 -8.61 -13.94
CA GLU A 231 13.87 -8.95 -15.05
C GLU A 231 13.14 -10.27 -14.78
N PRO A 232 11.93 -10.45 -15.34
CA PRO A 232 11.18 -11.67 -15.18
C PRO A 232 11.88 -12.83 -15.91
N SER A 233 11.94 -14.00 -15.28
CA SER A 233 12.40 -15.22 -15.92
C SER A 233 11.25 -15.83 -16.71
N LEU A 234 11.22 -15.58 -18.03
CA LEU A 234 10.13 -16.06 -18.89
C LEU A 234 10.02 -17.59 -18.90
N ASN A 235 11.15 -18.30 -18.86
CA ASN A 235 11.16 -19.75 -18.72
C ASN A 235 10.56 -20.21 -17.39
N ARG A 236 10.96 -19.61 -16.26
CA ARG A 236 10.38 -19.95 -14.95
C ARG A 236 8.89 -19.63 -14.91
N LEU A 237 8.45 -18.54 -15.56
CA LEU A 237 7.03 -18.19 -15.69
C LEU A 237 6.24 -19.27 -16.41
N VAL A 238 6.79 -19.90 -17.45
CA VAL A 238 6.15 -21.07 -18.10
C VAL A 238 6.04 -22.23 -17.11
N MET A 239 7.14 -22.57 -16.44
CA MET A 239 7.18 -23.69 -15.48
C MET A 239 6.12 -23.52 -14.38
N VAL A 240 6.10 -22.36 -13.71
CA VAL A 240 5.13 -22.10 -12.62
C VAL A 240 3.69 -22.04 -13.16
N SER A 241 3.47 -21.59 -14.39
CA SER A 241 2.15 -21.57 -15.01
C SER A 241 1.62 -22.97 -15.28
N SER A 242 2.48 -23.88 -15.78
CA SER A 242 2.09 -25.28 -15.97
C SER A 242 1.88 -25.99 -14.63
N THR A 243 2.77 -25.78 -13.65
CA THR A 243 2.69 -26.45 -12.35
C THR A 243 1.50 -25.99 -11.50
N HIS A 244 1.21 -24.68 -11.46
CA HIS A 244 0.22 -24.12 -10.52
C HIS A 244 -1.08 -23.66 -11.16
N LEU A 245 -1.09 -23.31 -12.45
CA LEU A 245 -2.26 -22.75 -13.15
C LEU A 245 -2.90 -23.74 -14.13
N GLY A 246 -2.29 -24.90 -14.34
CA GLY A 246 -2.76 -25.92 -15.28
C GLY A 246 -2.61 -25.52 -16.76
N TRP A 247 -1.71 -24.57 -17.06
CA TRP A 247 -1.44 -24.16 -18.44
C TRP A 247 -0.41 -25.10 -19.06
N ASN A 248 -0.90 -26.18 -19.68
CA ASN A 248 -0.08 -27.36 -19.96
C ASN A 248 0.30 -27.52 -21.45
N THR A 249 -0.17 -26.65 -22.33
CA THR A 249 0.19 -26.68 -23.77
C THR A 249 0.78 -25.36 -24.22
N GLU A 250 1.61 -25.41 -25.26
CA GLU A 250 2.23 -24.23 -25.87
C GLU A 250 1.18 -23.20 -26.29
N GLU A 251 0.09 -23.64 -26.91
CA GLU A 251 -0.97 -22.76 -27.42
C GLU A 251 -1.67 -22.02 -26.28
N ILE A 252 -1.97 -22.72 -25.19
CA ILE A 252 -2.60 -22.12 -24.00
C ILE A 252 -1.65 -21.10 -23.38
N ILE A 253 -0.38 -21.46 -23.21
CA ILE A 253 0.63 -20.58 -22.60
C ILE A 253 0.82 -19.33 -23.46
N LYS A 254 1.03 -19.46 -24.77
CA LYS A 254 1.18 -18.33 -25.70
C LYS A 254 -0.05 -17.41 -25.67
N ASP A 255 -1.27 -17.96 -25.68
CA ASP A 255 -2.50 -17.17 -25.61
C ASP A 255 -2.62 -16.41 -24.27
N LYS A 256 -2.40 -17.09 -23.14
CA LYS A 256 -2.50 -16.49 -21.81
C LYS A 256 -1.46 -15.40 -21.59
N PHE A 257 -0.21 -15.63 -22.02
CA PHE A 257 0.86 -14.65 -21.89
C PHE A 257 0.63 -13.44 -22.81
N LYS A 258 0.13 -13.67 -24.03
CA LYS A 258 -0.25 -12.59 -24.95
C LYS A 258 -1.31 -11.66 -24.38
N ARG A 259 -2.27 -12.20 -23.64
CA ARG A 259 -3.36 -11.41 -23.05
C ARG A 259 -2.99 -10.73 -21.74
N ASN A 260 -2.16 -11.38 -20.92
CA ASN A 260 -2.00 -10.98 -19.50
C ASN A 260 -0.57 -10.65 -19.07
N VAL A 261 0.46 -11.04 -19.83
CA VAL A 261 1.86 -11.00 -19.35
C VAL A 261 2.74 -10.09 -20.20
N TRP A 262 2.61 -10.11 -21.53
CA TRP A 262 3.52 -9.40 -22.43
C TRP A 262 3.58 -7.89 -22.23
N GLU A 263 2.43 -7.25 -22.03
CA GLU A 263 2.41 -5.81 -21.75
C GLU A 263 3.20 -5.49 -20.46
N GLY A 264 2.99 -6.27 -19.38
CA GLY A 264 3.69 -6.09 -18.12
C GLY A 264 5.20 -6.33 -18.22
N VAL A 265 5.63 -7.42 -18.88
CA VAL A 265 7.05 -7.73 -19.11
C VAL A 265 7.72 -6.61 -19.90
N PHE A 266 7.06 -6.12 -20.95
CA PHE A 266 7.59 -5.04 -21.77
C PHE A 266 7.67 -3.72 -21.01
N LEU A 267 6.68 -3.40 -20.17
CA LEU A 267 6.74 -2.21 -19.30
C LEU A 267 7.87 -2.32 -18.28
N GLN A 268 8.06 -3.47 -17.63
CA GLN A 268 9.17 -3.69 -16.70
C GLN A 268 10.53 -3.53 -17.39
N MET A 269 10.66 -4.02 -18.61
CA MET A 269 11.86 -3.82 -19.44
C MET A 269 12.16 -2.34 -19.68
N LEU A 270 11.15 -1.51 -19.95
CA LEU A 270 11.31 -0.07 -20.19
C LEU A 270 11.81 0.71 -18.96
N TYR A 271 11.42 0.31 -17.76
CA TYR A 271 11.89 0.92 -16.51
C TYR A 271 13.27 0.42 -16.06
N SER A 272 13.91 -0.47 -16.83
CA SER A 272 15.27 -0.92 -16.55
C SER A 272 16.27 0.22 -16.75
N LYS A 273 17.21 0.36 -15.81
CA LYS A 273 18.34 1.31 -15.93
C LYS A 273 19.27 1.00 -17.10
N PHE A 274 19.18 -0.20 -17.68
CA PHE A 274 20.01 -0.67 -18.78
C PHE A 274 19.24 -0.76 -20.10
N ILE A 275 18.09 -0.10 -20.21
CA ILE A 275 17.32 -0.06 -21.45
C ILE A 275 18.11 0.68 -22.54
N LEU A 276 18.27 0.02 -23.68
CA LEU A 276 18.87 0.57 -24.89
C LEU A 276 17.84 0.57 -26.01
N TYR A 277 17.92 1.59 -26.87
CA TYR A 277 17.10 1.68 -28.06
C TYR A 277 17.98 1.77 -29.30
N ASP A 278 17.94 0.72 -30.13
CA ASP A 278 18.51 0.72 -31.46
C ASP A 278 17.46 1.24 -32.46
N HIS A 279 17.61 2.50 -32.84
CA HIS A 279 16.74 3.17 -33.82
C HIS A 279 16.84 2.59 -35.24
N THR A 280 17.98 1.99 -35.61
CA THR A 280 18.17 1.42 -36.96
C THR A 280 17.38 0.12 -37.09
N GLN A 281 17.42 -0.72 -36.05
CA GLN A 281 16.70 -1.99 -36.03
C GLN A 281 15.29 -1.89 -35.41
N GLN A 282 14.97 -0.75 -34.80
CA GLN A 282 13.75 -0.51 -34.03
C GLN A 282 13.61 -1.54 -32.89
N ILE A 283 14.72 -1.79 -32.17
CA ILE A 283 14.80 -2.76 -31.08
C ILE A 283 15.02 -2.03 -29.76
N LEU A 284 14.18 -2.34 -28.77
CA LEU A 284 14.45 -2.06 -27.37
C LEU A 284 15.11 -3.29 -26.76
N ALA A 285 16.18 -3.09 -26.00
CA ALA A 285 16.94 -4.19 -25.42
C ALA A 285 17.42 -3.85 -24.01
N THR A 286 17.36 -4.85 -23.15
CA THR A 286 18.07 -4.93 -21.88
C THR A 286 19.08 -6.08 -21.96
N PRO A 287 19.87 -6.35 -20.90
CA PRO A 287 20.83 -7.44 -20.95
C PRO A 287 20.21 -8.81 -21.25
N ASN A 288 18.96 -9.08 -20.83
CA ASN A 288 18.34 -10.40 -21.01
C ASN A 288 17.13 -10.43 -21.95
N ILE A 289 16.51 -9.28 -22.27
CA ILE A 289 15.26 -9.23 -23.04
C ILE A 289 15.40 -8.25 -24.21
N GLN A 290 14.84 -8.62 -25.37
CA GLN A 290 14.78 -7.75 -26.53
C GLN A 290 13.36 -7.69 -27.09
N ALA A 291 12.96 -6.53 -27.61
CA ALA A 291 11.65 -6.33 -28.19
C ALA A 291 11.77 -5.45 -29.45
N ARG A 292 11.42 -6.02 -30.61
CA ARG A 292 11.33 -5.27 -31.86
C ARG A 292 9.98 -4.54 -31.95
N LEU A 293 10.03 -3.28 -32.35
CA LEU A 293 8.86 -2.43 -32.59
C LEU A 293 8.47 -2.47 -34.07
N PHE A 294 7.17 -2.66 -34.34
CA PHE A 294 6.62 -2.68 -35.71
C PHE A 294 5.83 -1.43 -36.06
N ASN A 295 5.11 -0.87 -35.09
CA ASN A 295 4.31 0.34 -35.27
C ASN A 295 4.30 1.12 -33.96
N ARG A 296 4.36 2.44 -34.04
CA ARG A 296 4.49 3.35 -32.91
C ARG A 296 3.66 4.60 -33.21
N LYS A 297 2.76 4.97 -32.30
CA LYS A 297 2.03 6.24 -32.41
C LYS A 297 1.63 6.76 -31.04
N ILE A 298 1.58 8.08 -30.91
CA ILE A 298 0.96 8.72 -29.76
C ILE A 298 -0.57 8.64 -29.94
N ALA A 299 -1.27 8.19 -28.92
CA ALA A 299 -2.73 8.08 -28.95
C ALA A 299 -3.31 8.28 -27.54
N ASN A 300 -4.58 8.67 -27.50
CA ASN A 300 -5.34 8.63 -26.26
C ASN A 300 -5.70 7.19 -25.92
N ARG A 301 -5.40 6.77 -24.69
CA ARG A 301 -5.90 5.50 -24.17
C ARG A 301 -7.36 5.67 -23.75
N ALA A 302 -8.23 4.79 -24.24
CA ALA A 302 -9.62 4.75 -23.80
C ALA A 302 -9.70 4.15 -22.39
N GLY A 303 -10.52 4.73 -21.51
CA GLY A 303 -10.69 4.30 -20.11
C GLY A 303 -10.97 5.48 -19.18
N ARG A 304 -11.54 5.21 -18.00
CA ARG A 304 -11.64 6.20 -16.93
C ARG A 304 -10.34 6.19 -16.13
N MET A 305 -9.37 6.97 -16.59
CA MET A 305 -8.14 7.24 -15.86
C MET A 305 -8.31 8.51 -15.01
N ALA A 306 -7.57 8.60 -13.90
CA ALA A 306 -7.55 9.79 -13.08
C ALA A 306 -7.16 11.05 -13.89
N PRO A 307 -7.63 12.26 -13.54
CA PRO A 307 -7.30 13.49 -14.28
C PRO A 307 -5.80 13.80 -14.40
N ASN A 308 -5.01 13.33 -13.42
CA ASN A 308 -3.58 13.60 -13.33
C ASN A 308 -2.71 12.54 -14.04
N THR A 309 -3.30 11.47 -14.59
CA THR A 309 -2.56 10.55 -15.46
C THR A 309 -2.57 11.06 -16.89
N SER A 310 -1.39 11.16 -17.52
CA SER A 310 -1.30 11.61 -18.91
C SER A 310 -2.16 10.72 -19.79
N ARG A 311 -3.19 11.32 -20.41
CA ARG A 311 -3.99 10.65 -21.45
C ARG A 311 -3.18 10.37 -22.70
N TYR A 312 -2.08 11.10 -22.89
CA TYR A 312 -1.15 10.92 -23.99
C TYR A 312 -0.19 9.77 -23.66
N GLN A 313 -0.49 8.61 -24.22
CA GLN A 313 0.35 7.43 -24.11
C GLN A 313 0.84 7.04 -25.50
N ALA A 314 2.03 6.47 -25.56
CA ALA A 314 2.48 5.81 -26.77
C ALA A 314 1.80 4.44 -26.86
N ARG A 315 1.18 4.17 -28.01
CA ARG A 315 0.67 2.86 -28.36
C ARG A 315 1.67 2.18 -29.26
N LEU A 316 2.36 1.17 -28.73
CA LEU A 316 3.40 0.42 -29.42
C LEU A 316 2.86 -0.95 -29.85
N LEU A 317 3.20 -1.37 -31.08
CA LEU A 317 3.03 -2.73 -31.56
C LEU A 317 4.39 -3.43 -31.49
N VAL A 318 4.46 -4.47 -30.66
CA VAL A 318 5.70 -5.11 -30.25
C VAL A 318 5.72 -6.57 -30.70
N SER A 319 6.87 -7.04 -31.19
CA SER A 319 7.11 -8.46 -31.46
C SER A 319 7.31 -9.25 -30.18
N ALA A 320 6.56 -10.34 -30.00
CA ALA A 320 6.72 -11.29 -28.91
C ALA A 320 7.75 -12.40 -29.23
N GLN A 321 8.40 -12.37 -30.40
CA GLN A 321 9.25 -13.48 -30.85
C GLN A 321 10.39 -13.80 -29.89
N ASN A 322 11.12 -12.78 -29.44
CA ASN A 322 12.20 -12.97 -28.46
C ASN A 322 11.64 -13.44 -27.11
N PHE A 323 10.47 -12.95 -26.70
CA PHE A 323 9.83 -13.36 -25.44
C PHE A 323 9.45 -14.85 -25.49
N ILE A 324 8.93 -15.32 -26.63
CA ILE A 324 8.59 -16.72 -26.87
C ILE A 324 9.84 -17.61 -26.88
N ALA A 325 10.92 -17.17 -27.55
CA ALA A 325 12.17 -17.91 -27.56
C ALA A 325 12.78 -18.08 -26.15
N LEU A 326 12.64 -17.05 -25.29
CA LEU A 326 13.11 -17.05 -23.91
C LEU A 326 12.20 -17.85 -22.96
N MET A 327 10.92 -18.05 -23.30
CA MET A 327 10.01 -18.94 -22.57
C MET A 327 10.48 -20.40 -22.68
N ASN A 328 10.63 -20.87 -23.92
CA ASN A 328 11.11 -22.20 -24.22
C ASN A 328 11.66 -22.20 -25.66
N PRO A 329 12.93 -22.59 -25.88
CA PRO A 329 13.51 -22.66 -27.22
C PRO A 329 12.77 -23.58 -28.19
N SER A 330 11.99 -24.55 -27.69
CA SER A 330 11.19 -25.44 -28.53
C SER A 330 9.88 -24.81 -29.03
N PHE A 331 9.43 -23.71 -28.42
CA PHE A 331 8.19 -23.06 -28.84
C PHE A 331 8.37 -22.42 -30.21
N GLN A 332 7.41 -22.67 -31.10
CA GLN A 332 7.43 -22.14 -32.44
C GLN A 332 7.00 -20.67 -32.40
N SER A 333 7.73 -19.80 -33.11
CA SER A 333 7.37 -18.38 -33.25
C SER A 333 7.00 -18.06 -34.69
N SER A 334 5.94 -17.29 -34.87
CA SER A 334 5.50 -16.79 -36.19
C SER A 334 5.64 -15.27 -36.21
N THR A 335 6.37 -14.75 -37.19
CA THR A 335 6.73 -13.33 -37.30
C THR A 335 5.52 -12.39 -37.43
N ASN A 336 4.40 -12.88 -37.97
CA ASN A 336 3.22 -12.05 -38.23
C ASN A 336 2.10 -12.16 -37.17
N SER A 337 1.99 -13.28 -36.44
CA SER A 337 0.90 -13.50 -35.46
C SER A 337 1.29 -13.18 -34.02
N ASP A 338 2.59 -13.25 -33.71
CA ASP A 338 3.12 -13.17 -32.35
C ASP A 338 3.49 -11.72 -32.01
N THR A 339 2.50 -10.83 -32.09
CA THR A 339 2.61 -9.43 -31.68
C THR A 339 1.63 -9.10 -30.57
N PHE A 340 1.95 -8.08 -29.76
CA PHE A 340 1.06 -7.53 -28.75
C PHE A 340 1.13 -6.00 -28.76
N ARG A 341 0.11 -5.37 -28.17
CA ARG A 341 0.06 -3.92 -28.01
C ARG A 341 0.44 -3.57 -26.59
N ALA A 342 1.26 -2.54 -26.44
CA ALA A 342 1.61 -1.98 -25.14
C ALA A 342 1.26 -0.48 -25.11
N TRP A 343 0.60 -0.07 -24.04
CA TRP A 343 0.35 1.32 -23.72
C TRP A 343 1.40 1.82 -22.73
N VAL A 344 2.17 2.80 -23.14
CA VAL A 344 3.33 3.27 -22.38
C VAL A 344 3.19 4.76 -22.09
N HIS A 345 3.44 5.15 -20.84
CA HIS A 345 3.59 6.56 -20.49
C HIS A 345 4.80 7.15 -21.23
N ILE A 346 4.66 8.33 -21.82
CA ILE A 346 5.72 8.92 -22.66
C ILE A 346 7.05 9.10 -21.91
N ASP A 347 7.00 9.37 -20.60
CA ASP A 347 8.20 9.54 -19.76
C ASP A 347 9.00 8.25 -19.54
N ALA A 348 8.41 7.09 -19.81
CA ALA A 348 9.10 5.80 -19.71
C ALA A 348 9.84 5.43 -21.02
N LEU A 349 9.67 6.22 -22.09
CA LEU A 349 10.30 5.94 -23.37
C LEU A 349 11.71 6.53 -23.44
N PRO A 350 12.67 5.83 -24.06
CA PRO A 350 13.96 6.43 -24.40
C PRO A 350 13.79 7.70 -25.22
N GLU A 351 14.58 8.72 -24.92
CA GLU A 351 14.46 10.06 -25.53
C GLU A 351 14.44 10.02 -27.06
N ARG A 352 15.29 9.18 -27.66
CA ARG A 352 15.36 9.02 -29.12
C ARG A 352 14.07 8.44 -29.72
N LEU A 353 13.44 7.48 -29.06
CA LEU A 353 12.16 6.91 -29.49
C LEU A 353 11.03 7.95 -29.36
N LEU A 354 11.08 8.78 -28.30
CA LEU A 354 10.15 9.89 -28.14
C LEU A 354 10.30 10.94 -29.27
N GLN A 355 11.54 11.29 -29.63
CA GLN A 355 11.82 12.21 -30.74
C GLN A 355 11.27 11.68 -32.08
N GLU A 356 11.41 10.39 -32.36
CA GLU A 356 10.83 9.75 -33.56
C GLU A 356 9.29 9.83 -33.56
N LEU A 357 8.68 9.53 -32.41
CA LEU A 357 7.23 9.62 -32.23
C LEU A 357 6.69 11.04 -32.40
N SER A 358 7.44 12.06 -31.96
CA SER A 358 7.08 13.48 -32.13
C SER A 358 7.39 14.02 -33.52
N GLY A 359 8.40 13.48 -34.21
CA GLY A 359 8.76 13.85 -35.58
C GLY A 359 7.79 13.30 -36.63
N ASP A 360 7.19 12.14 -36.37
CA ASP A 360 6.13 11.55 -37.21
C ASP A 360 4.79 12.33 -37.09
N THR A 361 4.61 13.13 -36.03
CA THR A 361 3.51 14.09 -35.91
C THR A 361 3.88 15.45 -36.50
N LYS A 362 3.65 15.64 -37.81
CA LYS A 362 3.26 16.98 -38.26
C LYS A 362 2.02 17.36 -37.44
N THR A 363 2.08 18.50 -36.74
CA THR A 363 1.14 19.02 -35.73
C THR A 363 1.27 18.45 -34.31
N THR A 364 2.14 19.06 -33.49
CA THR A 364 1.77 19.68 -32.19
C THR A 364 2.95 20.46 -31.60
N GLN A 365 3.04 21.75 -31.94
CA GLN A 365 3.61 22.72 -31.01
C GLN A 365 2.64 22.87 -29.83
N LYS A 366 2.98 22.23 -28.71
CA LYS A 366 2.70 22.63 -27.31
C LYS A 366 3.03 21.45 -26.39
N ALA A 367 4.32 21.11 -26.32
CA ALA A 367 4.82 20.46 -25.12
C ALA A 367 5.12 21.60 -24.14
N ASP A 368 4.12 21.91 -23.31
CA ASP A 368 4.30 22.84 -22.21
C ASP A 368 5.32 22.23 -21.24
N LYS A 369 6.42 22.95 -21.03
CA LYS A 369 7.44 22.63 -20.04
C LYS A 369 6.93 23.05 -18.66
N SER A 370 5.86 22.42 -18.18
CA SER A 370 5.54 22.48 -16.75
C SER A 370 6.19 21.28 -16.08
N ARG A 371 7.31 21.54 -15.38
CA ARG A 371 7.71 20.75 -14.21
C ARG A 371 6.43 20.46 -13.42
N VAL A 372 6.26 19.22 -12.97
CA VAL A 372 5.30 18.86 -11.93
C VAL A 372 5.57 19.77 -10.74
N MET A 373 4.83 20.88 -10.69
CA MET A 373 4.67 21.71 -9.53
C MET A 373 3.43 21.17 -8.84
N PHE A 374 3.56 20.85 -7.55
CA PHE A 374 2.40 20.72 -6.68
C PHE A 374 1.59 22.01 -6.81
N VAL A 375 0.36 21.92 -7.31
CA VAL A 375 -0.53 23.07 -7.40
C VAL A 375 -1.32 23.14 -6.11
N GLU A 376 -0.91 24.07 -5.25
CA GLU A 376 -1.74 24.69 -4.22
C GLU A 376 -2.99 25.32 -4.88
N GLY A 377 -4.09 25.32 -4.13
CA GLY A 377 -5.43 25.61 -4.63
C GLY A 377 -5.59 26.97 -5.34
N SER A 378 -6.45 26.98 -6.34
CA SER A 378 -6.99 28.20 -6.93
C SER A 378 -8.48 28.03 -7.24
N SER A 379 -9.24 29.03 -6.81
CA SER A 379 -10.70 29.23 -6.73
C SER A 379 -11.46 29.39 -8.06
N GLY A 380 -12.74 29.02 -8.04
CA GLY A 380 -13.80 29.32 -9.04
C GLY A 380 -14.04 28.16 -10.01
N ASP A 381 -15.25 27.65 -10.27
CA ASP A 381 -16.56 28.31 -10.36
C ASP A 381 -17.71 27.30 -10.09
N SER A 382 -18.86 27.81 -9.66
CA SER A 382 -19.98 27.07 -9.07
C SER A 382 -20.94 26.44 -10.08
N SER A 383 -21.24 25.15 -9.93
CA SER A 383 -22.52 24.57 -10.38
C SER A 383 -22.88 23.35 -9.54
N GLN A 384 -23.98 23.49 -8.80
CA GLN A 384 -24.55 22.54 -7.85
C GLN A 384 -25.05 21.26 -8.53
N GLN A 385 -24.67 20.10 -8.00
CA GLN A 385 -25.48 18.89 -8.04
C GLN A 385 -25.19 18.05 -6.79
N ALA A 386 -26.11 18.12 -5.83
CA ALA A 386 -26.11 17.26 -4.65
C ALA A 386 -26.40 15.82 -5.07
N ALA A 387 -25.36 14.99 -5.16
CA ALA A 387 -25.50 13.55 -5.30
C ALA A 387 -25.59 12.93 -3.90
N ALA A 388 -26.78 12.44 -3.54
CA ALA A 388 -26.97 11.64 -2.34
C ALA A 388 -26.15 10.35 -2.46
N PHE A 389 -25.23 10.13 -1.52
CA PHE A 389 -24.46 8.89 -1.42
C PHE A 389 -25.15 7.90 -0.46
N PRO A 390 -25.06 6.59 -0.74
CA PRO A 390 -25.83 5.57 -0.04
C PRO A 390 -25.29 5.31 1.38
N GLU A 391 -26.19 5.03 2.32
CA GLU A 391 -25.85 4.62 3.67
C GLU A 391 -24.96 3.37 3.69
N PRO A 392 -23.94 3.30 4.58
CA PRO A 392 -23.09 2.14 4.70
C PRO A 392 -23.85 0.95 5.31
N THR A 393 -23.91 -0.14 4.54
CA THR A 393 -24.46 -1.43 4.95
C THR A 393 -23.67 -2.03 6.11
N LYS A 394 -24.38 -2.42 7.17
CA LYS A 394 -23.87 -3.07 8.39
C LYS A 394 -23.14 -4.39 8.09
N HIS A 395 -21.81 -4.36 8.12
CA HIS A 395 -20.97 -5.52 8.43
C HIS A 395 -19.99 -5.10 9.52
N HIS A 396 -20.11 -5.71 10.70
CA HIS A 396 -19.25 -5.45 11.85
C HIS A 396 -17.78 -5.76 11.51
N ARG A 397 -16.99 -4.73 11.23
CA ARG A 397 -15.52 -4.78 11.27
C ARG A 397 -15.05 -3.77 12.32
N GLY A 398 -15.45 -3.98 13.57
CA GLY A 398 -14.93 -3.21 14.70
C GLY A 398 -13.41 -3.29 14.72
N GLY A 399 -12.75 -2.17 14.44
CA GLY A 399 -11.30 -2.10 14.33
C GLY A 399 -10.81 -0.72 13.91
N ILE A 400 -9.49 -0.55 13.96
CA ILE A 400 -8.76 0.69 13.66
C ILE A 400 -9.09 1.23 12.27
N LEU A 401 -9.46 0.37 11.31
CA LEU A 401 -9.99 0.74 10.00
C LEU A 401 -11.31 1.50 10.09
N GLU A 402 -12.29 1.03 10.86
CA GLU A 402 -13.54 1.78 11.06
C GLU A 402 -13.25 3.09 11.79
N ALA A 403 -12.30 3.11 12.73
CA ALA A 403 -11.86 4.34 13.38
C ALA A 403 -11.21 5.30 12.38
N LEU A 404 -10.20 4.88 11.63
CA LEU A 404 -9.51 5.71 10.63
C LEU A 404 -10.43 6.10 9.47
N ASP A 405 -11.26 5.18 8.97
CA ASP A 405 -12.23 5.46 7.89
C ASP A 405 -13.33 6.40 8.40
N HIS A 406 -13.89 6.22 9.61
CA HIS A 406 -14.83 7.22 10.19
C HIS A 406 -14.13 8.56 10.44
N MET A 407 -12.90 8.55 10.97
CA MET A 407 -12.13 9.75 11.26
C MET A 407 -11.72 10.50 9.99
N MET A 408 -11.51 9.79 8.89
CA MET A 408 -11.15 10.38 7.60
C MET A 408 -12.36 10.75 6.75
N VAL A 409 -13.49 10.06 6.89
CA VAL A 409 -14.79 10.48 6.33
C VAL A 409 -15.28 11.75 7.04
N ASP A 410 -15.13 11.86 8.36
CA ASP A 410 -15.43 13.10 9.10
C ASP A 410 -14.53 14.27 8.64
N LEU A 411 -13.30 13.98 8.20
CA LEU A 411 -12.38 14.99 7.64
C LEU A 411 -12.68 15.36 6.19
N GLU A 412 -13.15 14.45 5.34
CA GLU A 412 -13.69 14.81 4.04
C GLU A 412 -14.87 15.78 4.20
N HIS A 413 -15.70 15.57 5.24
CA HIS A 413 -16.80 16.47 5.60
C HIS A 413 -16.31 17.84 6.13
N ILE A 414 -15.25 17.86 6.95
CA ILE A 414 -14.65 19.13 7.46
C ILE A 414 -13.93 19.89 6.35
N LYS A 415 -13.23 19.20 5.45
CA LYS A 415 -12.57 19.81 4.29
C LYS A 415 -13.62 20.37 3.31
N LEU A 416 -14.72 19.64 3.10
CA LEU A 416 -15.88 20.15 2.35
C LEU A 416 -16.49 21.40 3.01
N LEU A 417 -16.60 21.43 4.34
CA LEU A 417 -17.15 22.59 5.08
C LEU A 417 -16.19 23.77 5.17
N GLN A 418 -14.88 23.55 5.10
CA GLN A 418 -13.86 24.60 5.01
C GLN A 418 -13.76 25.18 3.59
N ASP A 419 -13.89 24.33 2.57
CA ASP A 419 -13.94 24.74 1.15
C ASP A 419 -15.28 25.39 0.76
N ILE A 420 -16.35 25.24 1.57
CA ILE A 420 -17.62 25.97 1.43
C ILE A 420 -17.60 27.35 2.12
N ASN A 421 -16.65 27.58 3.04
CA ASN A 421 -16.53 28.83 3.82
C ASN A 421 -15.34 29.73 3.40
N GLN A 422 -14.66 29.40 2.30
CA GLN A 422 -13.68 30.25 1.59
C GLN A 422 -14.18 30.48 0.16
#